data_AF-A0A2E4PGQ3-F1
#
_entry.id   AF-A0A2E4PGQ3-F1
#
_cell.length_a   1.000
_cell.length_b   1.000
_cell.length_c   1.000
_cell.angle_alpha   90.00
_cell.angle_beta   90.00
_cell.angle_gamma   90.00
#
_symmetry.space_group_name_H-M   'P 1'
#
loop_
_entity.id
_entity.type
_entity.pdbx_description
1 polymer ?
#
loop_
_entity_poly.entity_id
_entity_poly.type
_entity_poly.pdbx_seq_one_letter_code
_entity_poly.pdbx_strand_id
1 'polypeptide(L)'
;MKSLLKLSLVFAVVLSTMTVHANDLDFLLYVKNKNGKQITFSINAIQEATITILDQEGQEIYVENAKGEKGIKKTYNLEQFPAGKYILKVENNLKKVSYEILVTDEDATLSTKGISQTYKVTMSSEKLASN
;
A
#
# COMPACT_ATOMS: atom_id res chain seq x y z
N MET A 1 -31.75 -57.54 -13.95
CA MET A 1 -30.50 -57.08 -14.59
C MET A 1 -30.52 -55.57 -14.68
N LYS A 2 -29.37 -54.94 -14.45
CA LYS A 2 -29.14 -53.50 -14.27
C LYS A 2 -29.04 -52.79 -15.63
N SER A 3 -29.44 -51.51 -15.72
CA SER A 3 -28.64 -50.40 -16.30
C SER A 3 -29.53 -49.15 -16.44
N LEU A 4 -29.38 -48.16 -15.56
CA LEU A 4 -28.48 -46.98 -15.67
C LEU A 4 -28.95 -45.98 -16.72
N LEU A 5 -29.59 -44.91 -16.21
CA LEU A 5 -30.05 -43.73 -16.93
C LEU A 5 -28.88 -43.06 -17.68
N LYS A 6 -29.08 -42.79 -18.97
CA LYS A 6 -28.13 -42.08 -19.82
C LYS A 6 -28.15 -40.59 -19.49
N LEU A 7 -27.40 -40.16 -18.48
CA LEU A 7 -27.16 -38.74 -18.23
C LEU A 7 -25.88 -38.32 -18.96
N SER A 8 -26.01 -37.89 -20.21
CA SER A 8 -24.92 -37.25 -20.95
C SER A 8 -24.77 -35.80 -20.48
N LEU A 9 -24.02 -35.60 -19.39
CA LEU A 9 -23.68 -34.27 -18.89
C LEU A 9 -22.34 -33.85 -19.49
N VAL A 10 -22.38 -33.14 -20.62
CA VAL A 10 -21.18 -32.50 -21.19
C VAL A 10 -21.04 -31.12 -20.55
N PHE A 11 -20.17 -31.01 -19.55
CA PHE A 11 -19.73 -29.72 -19.02
C PHE A 11 -18.60 -29.18 -19.91
N ALA A 12 -18.95 -28.32 -20.86
CA ALA A 12 -17.96 -27.52 -21.58
C ALA A 12 -17.55 -26.34 -20.70
N VAL A 13 -16.58 -26.54 -19.80
CA VAL A 13 -16.01 -25.47 -19.00
C VAL A 13 -14.92 -24.78 -19.82
N VAL A 14 -15.24 -23.62 -20.38
CA VAL A 14 -14.23 -22.74 -20.99
C VAL A 14 -13.59 -21.94 -19.85
N LEU A 15 -12.41 -22.38 -19.41
CA LEU A 15 -11.57 -21.58 -18.51
C LEU A 15 -10.96 -20.42 -19.32
N SER A 16 -11.62 -19.26 -19.31
CA SER A 16 -10.98 -18.02 -19.75
C SER A 16 -9.95 -17.60 -18.70
N THR A 17 -8.67 -17.74 -19.02
CA THR A 17 -7.58 -17.27 -18.17
C THR A 17 -7.64 -15.75 -18.08
N MET A 18 -8.07 -15.20 -16.93
CA MET A 18 -7.90 -13.78 -16.64
C MET A 18 -6.41 -13.55 -16.41
N THR A 19 -5.78 -12.74 -17.26
CA THR A 19 -4.41 -12.29 -17.03
C THR A 19 -4.41 -11.32 -15.86
N VAL A 20 -4.03 -11.81 -14.68
CA VAL A 20 -3.69 -10.96 -13.55
C VAL A 20 -2.40 -10.24 -13.94
N HIS A 21 -2.53 -8.97 -14.36
CA HIS A 21 -1.37 -8.11 -14.52
C HIS A 21 -0.81 -7.82 -13.13
N ALA A 22 0.23 -8.57 -12.76
CA ALA A 22 1.09 -8.21 -11.64
C ALA A 22 1.87 -6.96 -12.05
N ASN A 23 1.30 -5.80 -11.75
CA ASN A 23 2.11 -4.60 -11.64
C ASN A 23 2.84 -4.77 -10.31
N ASP A 24 4.10 -5.22 -10.35
CA ASP A 24 5.02 -5.08 -9.23
C ASP A 24 5.13 -3.58 -8.97
N LEU A 25 4.19 -3.08 -8.15
CA LEU A 25 4.15 -1.73 -7.65
C LEU A 25 5.23 -1.64 -6.59
N ASP A 26 6.45 -1.54 -7.10
CA ASP A 26 7.59 -1.02 -6.37
C ASP A 26 7.20 0.39 -5.95
N PHE A 27 6.92 0.56 -4.65
CA PHE A 27 6.88 1.88 -4.04
C PHE A 27 8.29 2.47 -4.16
N LEU A 28 8.60 3.03 -5.32
CA LEU A 28 9.86 3.73 -5.54
C LEU A 28 9.75 5.08 -4.83
N LEU A 29 10.09 5.07 -3.54
CA LEU A 29 10.10 6.23 -2.68
C LEU A 29 11.36 7.06 -2.96
N TYR A 30 11.22 8.16 -3.70
CA TYR A 30 12.32 9.12 -3.86
C TYR A 30 12.29 10.16 -2.75
N VAL A 31 13.21 10.05 -1.79
CA VAL A 31 13.30 10.98 -0.67
C VAL A 31 14.25 12.13 -0.99
N LYS A 32 13.77 13.37 -0.85
CA LYS A 32 14.63 14.57 -0.85
C LYS A 32 14.44 15.32 0.47
N ASN A 33 15.46 15.31 1.32
CA ASN A 33 15.54 16.27 2.42
C ASN A 33 15.96 17.63 1.83
N LYS A 34 15.29 18.69 2.22
CA LYS A 34 15.66 20.07 1.90
C LYS A 34 15.59 20.85 3.20
N ASN A 35 16.65 21.58 3.52
CA ASN A 35 16.84 22.55 4.61
C ASN A 35 15.64 22.72 5.56
N GLY A 36 15.83 22.39 6.84
CA GLY A 36 14.80 22.39 7.87
C GLY A 36 14.10 21.04 8.02
N LYS A 37 13.02 21.00 8.79
CA LYS A 37 12.28 19.77 9.10
C LYS A 37 11.29 19.44 7.98
N GLN A 38 11.77 19.22 6.76
CA GLN A 38 10.92 18.88 5.61
C GLN A 38 11.29 17.55 4.98
N ILE A 39 10.29 16.69 4.80
CA ILE A 39 10.44 15.44 4.03
C ILE A 39 9.65 15.54 2.74
N THR A 40 10.25 15.10 1.64
CA THR A 40 9.57 14.96 0.35
C THR A 40 9.68 13.53 -0.12
N PHE A 41 8.58 12.96 -0.58
CA PHE A 41 8.59 11.68 -1.26
C PHE A 41 7.73 11.65 -2.52
N SER A 42 7.95 10.64 -3.34
CA SER A 42 7.16 10.36 -4.54
C SER A 42 6.89 8.87 -4.65
N ILE A 43 5.76 8.51 -5.23
CA ILE A 43 5.31 7.15 -5.46
C ILE A 43 4.86 7.05 -6.91
N ASN A 44 5.54 6.21 -7.70
CA ASN A 44 5.25 6.07 -9.12
C ASN A 44 4.05 5.16 -9.37
N ALA A 45 3.30 5.42 -10.44
CA ALA A 45 2.19 4.59 -10.94
C ALA A 45 1.00 4.36 -9.97
N ILE A 46 1.06 4.87 -8.74
CA ILE A 46 -0.08 4.87 -7.80
C ILE A 46 -0.82 6.19 -7.93
N GLN A 47 -2.08 6.10 -8.36
CA GLN A 47 -2.92 7.28 -8.56
C GLN A 47 -3.64 7.73 -7.29
N GLU A 48 -3.87 6.83 -6.34
CA GLU A 48 -4.55 7.12 -5.07
C GLU A 48 -3.96 6.28 -3.93
N ALA A 49 -3.71 6.93 -2.79
CA ALA A 49 -3.27 6.27 -1.56
C ALA A 49 -3.69 7.09 -0.33
N THR A 50 -3.97 6.41 0.76
CA THR A 50 -4.08 7.01 2.09
C THR A 50 -2.69 7.10 2.71
N ILE A 51 -2.33 8.29 3.16
CA ILE A 51 -1.08 8.59 3.84
C ILE A 51 -1.41 8.94 5.28
N THR A 52 -0.76 8.27 6.22
CA THR A 52 -0.92 8.50 7.65
C THR A 52 0.44 8.75 8.29
N ILE A 53 0.52 9.70 9.22
CA ILE A 53 1.68 9.85 10.11
C ILE A 53 1.26 9.44 11.51
N LEU A 54 2.01 8.51 12.10
CA LEU A 54 1.87 8.08 13.48
C LEU A 54 2.96 8.72 14.35
N ASP A 55 2.60 9.14 15.56
CA ASP A 55 3.57 9.55 16.58
C ASP A 55 4.28 8.37 17.26
N GLN A 56 5.10 8.67 18.27
CA GLN A 56 5.87 7.71 19.04
C GLN A 56 5.01 6.73 19.84
N GLU A 57 3.77 7.10 20.15
CA GLU A 57 2.80 6.26 20.85
C GLU A 57 1.92 5.47 19.87
N GLY A 58 2.09 5.68 18.57
CA GLY A 58 1.31 5.04 17.51
C GLY A 58 -0.03 5.74 17.23
N GLN A 59 -0.24 6.96 17.73
CA GLN A 59 -1.46 7.73 17.48
C GLN A 59 -1.41 8.36 16.09
N GLU A 60 -2.52 8.34 15.37
CA GLU A 60 -2.65 9.00 14.06
C GLU A 60 -2.74 10.52 14.26
N ILE A 61 -1.66 11.24 13.94
CA ILE A 61 -1.57 12.70 14.07
C ILE A 61 -1.79 13.43 12.74
N TYR A 62 -1.78 12.69 11.63
CA TYR A 62 -2.07 13.20 10.30
C TYR A 62 -2.64 12.10 9.41
N VAL A 63 -3.68 12.42 8.63
CA VAL A 63 -4.26 11.52 7.63
C VAL A 63 -4.62 12.33 6.38
N GLU A 64 -4.24 11.82 5.21
CA GLU A 64 -4.56 12.41 3.91
C GLU A 64 -4.89 11.33 2.89
N ASN A 65 -5.91 11.57 2.06
CA ASN A 65 -6.14 10.80 0.83
C ASN A 65 -5.49 11.54 -0.34
N ALA A 66 -4.33 11.05 -0.78
CA ALA A 66 -3.55 11.67 -1.84
C ALA A 66 -3.91 11.11 -3.21
N LYS A 67 -4.00 12.00 -4.21
CA LYS A 67 -4.27 11.67 -5.61
C LYS A 67 -3.24 12.28 -6.55
N GLY A 68 -2.94 11.62 -7.66
CA GLY A 68 -2.10 12.16 -8.71
C GLY A 68 -2.17 11.36 -10.02
N GLU A 69 -2.16 12.04 -11.17
CA GLU A 69 -2.39 11.41 -12.48
C GLU A 69 -1.31 10.40 -12.88
N LYS A 70 -0.04 10.66 -12.53
CA LYS A 70 1.12 9.85 -12.93
C LYS A 70 1.82 9.17 -11.73
N GLY A 71 1.26 9.31 -10.55
CA GLY A 71 1.93 9.05 -9.29
C GLY A 71 1.64 10.14 -8.26
N ILE A 72 1.98 9.87 -7.01
CA ILE A 72 1.78 10.78 -5.89
C ILE A 72 3.11 11.41 -5.52
N LYS A 73 3.15 12.73 -5.33
CA LYS A 73 4.30 13.43 -4.76
C LYS A 73 3.83 14.31 -3.62
N LYS A 74 4.46 14.17 -2.45
CA LYS A 74 4.10 14.92 -1.24
C LYS A 74 5.33 15.46 -0.54
N THR A 75 5.17 16.65 0.01
CA THR A 75 6.14 17.30 0.89
C THR A 75 5.42 17.63 2.19
N TYR A 76 5.97 17.18 3.31
CA TYR A 76 5.46 17.47 4.65
C TYR A 76 6.45 18.34 5.40
N ASN A 77 5.94 19.39 6.02
CA ASN A 77 6.66 20.25 6.93
C ASN A 77 6.40 19.76 8.37
N LEU A 78 7.50 19.46 9.06
CA LEU A 78 7.56 18.87 10.39
C LEU A 78 8.20 19.86 11.41
N GLU A 79 8.23 21.15 11.10
CA GLU A 79 8.83 22.18 11.99
C GLU A 79 8.18 22.20 13.37
N GLN A 80 6.89 21.90 13.46
CA GLN A 80 6.14 21.85 14.72
C GLN A 80 6.18 20.48 15.40
N PHE A 81 6.88 19.50 14.82
CA PHE A 81 6.96 18.15 15.38
C PHE A 81 8.09 18.13 16.41
N PRO A 82 7.83 17.63 17.63
CA PRO A 82 8.88 17.33 18.59
C PRO A 82 9.96 16.41 18.01
N ALA A 83 11.17 16.49 18.55
CA ALA A 83 12.22 15.54 18.22
C ALA A 83 11.78 14.12 18.60
N GLY A 84 11.89 13.19 17.66
CA GLY A 84 11.33 11.87 17.85
C GLY A 84 11.27 11.01 16.60
N LYS A 85 10.81 9.78 16.80
CA LYS A 85 10.57 8.80 15.74
C LYS A 85 9.09 8.74 15.43
N TYR A 86 8.77 8.87 14.16
CA TYR A 86 7.40 8.84 13.64
C TYR A 86 7.31 7.78 12.55
N ILE A 87 6.10 7.30 12.28
CA ILE A 87 5.86 6.33 11.21
C ILE A 87 5.03 6.96 10.10
N LEU A 88 5.56 6.94 8.89
CA LEU A 88 4.79 7.23 7.67
C LEU A 88 4.20 5.94 7.13
N LYS A 89 2.88 5.77 7.23
CA LYS A 89 2.12 4.65 6.64
C LYS A 89 1.53 5.10 5.31
N VAL A 90 1.80 4.34 4.26
CA VAL A 90 1.20 4.54 2.95
C VAL A 90 0.38 3.31 2.59
N GLU A 91 -0.89 3.53 2.30
CA GLU A 91 -1.88 2.48 2.07
C GLU A 91 -2.60 2.72 0.74
N ASN A 92 -2.58 1.71 -0.14
CA ASN A 92 -3.42 1.69 -1.33
C ASN A 92 -4.40 0.49 -1.25
N ASN A 93 -5.06 0.16 -2.37
CA ASN A 93 -6.01 -0.95 -2.43
C ASN A 93 -5.36 -2.33 -2.27
N LEU A 94 -4.05 -2.45 -2.49
CA LEU A 94 -3.33 -3.73 -2.53
C LEU A 94 -2.54 -4.00 -1.25
N LYS A 95 -1.88 -2.98 -0.69
CA LYS A 95 -0.94 -3.15 0.43
C LYS A 95 -0.79 -1.89 1.27
N LYS A 96 -0.19 -2.08 2.43
CA LYS A 96 0.28 -1.05 3.35
C LYS A 96 1.80 -1.16 3.45
N VAL A 97 2.49 -0.03 3.40
CA VAL A 97 3.95 0.06 3.60
C VAL A 97 4.22 1.14 4.63
N SER A 98 5.10 0.85 5.60
CA SER A 98 5.50 1.79 6.65
C SER A 98 6.95 2.20 6.48
N TYR A 99 7.25 3.47 6.74
CA TYR A 99 8.58 4.07 6.72
C TYR A 99 8.84 4.82 8.03
N GLU A 100 10.10 4.90 8.45
CA GLU A 100 10.50 5.66 9.63
C GLU A 100 10.78 7.11 9.23
N ILE A 101 10.23 8.06 9.98
CA ILE A 101 10.65 9.46 9.98
C ILE A 101 11.41 9.70 11.28
N LEU A 102 12.62 10.27 11.18
CA LEU A 102 13.37 10.75 12.34
C LEU A 102 13.40 12.28 12.30
N VAL A 103 12.81 12.90 13.32
CA VAL A 103 12.82 14.35 13.53
C VAL A 103 13.86 14.68 14.60
N THR A 104 14.76 15.61 14.29
CA THR A 104 15.73 16.19 15.24
C THR A 104 15.37 17.66 15.51
N ASP A 105 16.19 18.37 16.28
CA ASP A 105 16.01 19.80 16.50
C ASP A 105 16.29 20.63 15.22
N GLU A 106 17.13 20.11 14.31
CA GLU A 106 17.61 20.84 13.13
C GLU A 106 16.97 20.35 11.82
N ASP A 107 16.64 19.07 11.74
CA ASP A 107 16.22 18.44 10.48
C ASP A 107 15.18 17.32 10.67
N ALA A 108 14.72 16.79 9.54
CA ALA A 108 13.92 15.59 9.50
C ALA A 108 14.37 14.69 8.36
N THR A 109 14.48 13.39 8.64
CA THR A 109 14.87 12.37 7.66
C THR A 109 13.78 11.32 7.51
N LEU A 110 13.66 10.75 6.32
CA LEU A 110 12.71 9.69 5.99
C LEU A 110 13.50 8.48 5.47
N SER A 111 13.19 7.29 5.98
CA SER A 111 13.88 6.06 5.60
C SER A 111 13.69 5.76 4.12
N THR A 112 14.77 5.35 3.44
CA THR A 112 14.74 4.99 2.02
C THR A 112 14.15 3.60 1.75
N LYS A 113 14.06 2.77 2.79
CA LYS A 113 13.45 1.44 2.76
C LYS A 113 12.26 1.40 3.71
N GLY A 114 11.22 0.66 3.30
CA GLY A 114 10.10 0.36 4.16
C GLY A 114 10.54 -0.54 5.32
N ILE A 115 10.06 -0.23 6.52
CA ILE A 115 10.31 -1.02 7.74
C ILE A 115 9.27 -2.14 7.91
N SER A 116 8.15 -2.07 7.18
CA SER A 116 7.12 -3.10 7.14
C SER A 116 6.32 -3.00 5.84
N GLN A 117 5.86 -4.15 5.33
CA GLN A 117 4.98 -4.23 4.18
C GLN A 117 3.95 -5.37 4.40
N THR A 118 2.67 -5.04 4.30
CA THR A 118 1.57 -5.99 4.44
C THR A 118 0.62 -5.89 3.25
N TYR A 119 0.38 -7.01 2.57
CA TYR A 119 -0.63 -7.08 1.51
C TYR A 119 -2.02 -7.26 2.12
N LYS A 120 -3.00 -6.54 1.57
CA LYS A 120 -4.41 -6.76 1.86
C LYS A 120 -4.79 -8.08 1.19
N VAL A 121 -5.27 -9.04 1.97
CA VAL A 121 -5.81 -10.27 1.40
C VAL A 121 -7.09 -9.91 0.65
N THR A 122 -7.05 -9.92 -0.67
CA THR A 122 -8.28 -9.97 -1.47
C THR A 122 -8.76 -11.41 -1.42
N MET A 123 -9.51 -11.76 -0.36
CA MET A 123 -10.30 -12.98 -0.38
C MET A 123 -11.33 -12.80 -1.48
N SER A 124 -11.02 -13.23 -2.70
CA SER A 124 -12.07 -13.60 -3.63
C SER A 124 -12.80 -14.74 -2.92
N SER A 125 -13.97 -14.45 -2.38
CA SER A 125 -14.85 -15.45 -1.79
C SER A 125 -15.41 -16.33 -2.89
N GLU A 126 -14.55 -17.09 -3.57
CA GLU A 126 -14.99 -18.28 -4.26
C GLU A 126 -15.28 -19.32 -3.18
N LYS A 127 -16.57 -19.31 -2.85
CA LYS A 127 -17.32 -20.35 -2.16
C LYS A 127 -16.77 -21.73 -2.51
N LEU A 128 -15.83 -22.23 -1.71
CA LEU A 128 -15.52 -23.65 -1.61
C LEU A 128 -16.69 -24.33 -0.87
N ALA A 129 -17.83 -24.38 -1.54
CA ALA A 129 -18.81 -25.41 -1.32
C ALA A 129 -18.45 -26.55 -2.28
N SER A 130 -17.61 -27.48 -1.84
CA SER A 130 -17.69 -28.90 -2.23
C SER A 130 -16.70 -29.72 -1.39
N ASN A 131 -17.20 -30.41 -0.37
CA ASN A 131 -17.48 -31.84 -0.47
C ASN A 131 -18.28 -32.30 0.75
#